data_AF-A0A1M4SMK7-F1
#
_entry.id   AF-A0A1M4SMK7-F1
#
_cell.length_a   1.000
_cell.length_b   1.000
_cell.length_c   1.000
_cell.angle_alpha   90.00
_cell.angle_beta   90.00
_cell.angle_gamma   90.00
#
_symmetry.space_group_name_H-M   'P 1'
#
loop_
_entity.id
_entity.type
_entity.pdbx_description
1 polymer ?
#
loop_
_entity_poly.entity_id
_entity_poly.type
_entity_poly.pdbx_seq_one_letter_code
_entity_poly.pdbx_strand_id
1 'polypeptide(L)'
;MEKNNHHHHHMKHKKSLNVLKTARGQVEAVIKMIEDNRYCIDISKQILASISLLKKANSQILKEHLETCVREAAYSNETSEIESKIKELEEVIEYINKTL
;
A
#
# COMPACT_ATOMS: atom_id res chain seq x y z
N MET A 1 4.34 24.35 -36.12
CA MET A 1 4.09 24.50 -34.67
C MET A 1 3.67 23.15 -34.14
N GLU A 2 4.64 22.33 -33.73
CA GLU A 2 4.39 21.02 -33.13
C GLU A 2 4.00 21.20 -31.66
N LYS A 3 2.82 20.69 -31.29
CA LYS A 3 2.34 20.71 -29.91
C LYS A 3 3.07 19.62 -29.13
N ASN A 4 4.00 20.02 -28.24
CA ASN A 4 4.64 19.13 -27.28
C ASN A 4 3.59 18.47 -26.37
N ASN A 5 3.31 17.20 -26.63
CA ASN A 5 2.40 16.40 -25.83
C ASN A 5 3.18 15.78 -24.65
N HIS A 6 3.39 16.58 -23.60
CA HIS A 6 3.97 16.11 -22.35
C HIS A 6 2.98 15.15 -21.65
N HIS A 7 3.12 13.85 -21.91
CA HIS A 7 2.45 12.81 -21.16
C HIS A 7 2.96 12.84 -19.71
N HIS A 8 2.21 13.46 -18.80
CA HIS A 8 2.44 13.34 -17.37
C HIS A 8 2.16 11.90 -16.94
N HIS A 9 3.23 11.11 -16.75
CA HIS A 9 3.13 9.78 -16.15
C HIS A 9 2.73 9.92 -14.67
N HIS A 10 1.43 9.88 -14.40
CA HIS A 10 0.92 9.87 -13.04
C HIS A 10 1.06 8.46 -12.46
N MET A 11 2.08 8.27 -11.63
CA MET A 11 2.29 7.01 -10.93
C MET A 11 1.11 6.72 -9.99
N LYS A 12 0.33 5.69 -10.33
CA LYS A 12 -0.94 5.30 -9.68
C LYS A 12 -0.87 5.27 -8.15
N HIS A 13 0.22 4.74 -7.59
CA HIS A 13 0.37 4.49 -6.15
C HIS A 13 1.31 5.48 -5.44
N LYS A 14 1.37 6.74 -5.87
CA LYS A 14 2.31 7.75 -5.33
C LYS A 14 2.15 7.97 -3.82
N LYS A 15 0.92 7.98 -3.31
CA LYS A 15 0.66 8.17 -1.87
C LYS A 15 1.20 6.99 -1.06
N SER A 16 0.87 5.78 -1.48
CA SER A 16 1.33 4.53 -0.86
C SER A 16 2.86 4.41 -0.90
N LEU A 17 3.49 4.80 -2.01
CA LEU A 17 4.97 4.81 -2.12
C LEU A 17 5.61 5.73 -1.07
N ASN A 18 5.06 6.92 -0.84
CA ASN A 18 5.61 7.84 0.16
C ASN A 18 5.48 7.29 1.58
N VAL A 19 4.36 6.61 1.89
CA VAL A 19 4.18 5.92 3.17
C VAL A 19 5.18 4.77 3.32
N LEU A 20 5.40 3.97 2.26
CA LEU A 20 6.38 2.88 2.26
C LEU A 20 7.81 3.39 2.45
N LYS A 21 8.19 4.50 1.82
CA LYS A 21 9.50 5.15 2.05
C LYS A 21 9.68 5.58 3.50
N THR A 22 8.60 6.06 4.13
CA THR A 22 8.61 6.42 5.56
C THR A 22 8.76 5.16 6.42
N ALA A 23 8.00 4.10 6.13
CA ALA A 23 8.10 2.83 6.84
C ALA A 23 9.52 2.23 6.73
N ARG A 24 10.15 2.31 5.56
CA ARG A 24 11.55 1.90 5.37
C ARG A 24 12.50 2.62 6.33
N GLY A 25 12.39 3.95 6.43
CA GLY A 25 13.22 4.72 7.38
C GLY A 25 12.94 4.36 8.85
N GLN A 26 11.71 4.01 9.18
CA GLN A 26 11.37 3.54 10.54
C GLN A 26 11.98 2.18 10.84
N VAL A 27 11.98 1.25 9.88
CA VAL A 27 12.65 -0.06 10.01
C VAL A 27 14.16 0.12 10.14
N GLU A 28 14.77 0.99 9.34
CA GLU A 28 16.19 1.35 9.47
C GLU A 28 16.50 1.93 10.86
N ALA A 29 15.60 2.74 11.42
CA ALA A 29 15.74 3.24 12.78
C ALA A 29 15.63 2.14 13.84
N VAL A 30 14.70 1.19 13.70
CA VAL A 30 14.57 0.03 14.61
C VAL A 30 15.86 -0.79 14.64
N ILE A 31 16.46 -1.05 13.47
CA ILE A 31 17.73 -1.79 13.37
C ILE A 31 18.82 -1.09 14.20
N LYS A 32 18.98 0.22 14.02
CA LYS A 32 19.94 1.01 14.81
C LYS A 32 19.64 0.96 16.31
N MET A 33 18.36 1.02 16.71
CA MET A 33 17.99 0.90 18.13
C MET A 33 18.44 -0.43 18.74
N ILE A 34 18.41 -1.52 17.97
CA ILE A 34 18.89 -2.84 18.40
C ILE A 34 20.42 -2.83 18.49
N GLU A 35 21.12 -2.34 17.46
CA GLU A 35 22.58 -2.21 17.44
C GLU A 35 23.10 -1.37 18.61
N ASP A 36 22.37 -0.32 18.97
CA ASP A 36 22.65 0.58 20.09
C ASP A 36 22.21 0.01 21.46
N ASN A 37 21.73 -1.23 21.54
CA ASN A 37 21.23 -1.87 22.76
C ASN A 37 20.15 -1.04 23.51
N ARG A 38 19.24 -0.40 22.78
CA ARG A 38 18.15 0.38 23.39
C ARG A 38 17.14 -0.50 24.13
N TYR A 39 16.38 0.15 25.03
CA TYR A 39 15.36 -0.52 25.83
C TYR A 39 14.29 -1.20 24.98
N CYS A 40 14.02 -2.48 25.28
CA CYS A 40 13.16 -3.35 24.47
C CYS A 40 11.74 -2.81 24.24
N ILE A 41 11.16 -2.10 25.22
CA ILE A 41 9.82 -1.54 25.10
C ILE A 41 9.78 -0.40 24.07
N ASP A 42 10.84 0.41 23.98
CA ASP A 42 10.93 1.48 22.98
C ASP A 42 11.07 0.89 21.57
N ILE A 43 11.89 -0.16 21.44
CA ILE A 43 12.04 -0.92 20.18
C ILE A 43 10.68 -1.49 19.75
N SER A 44 9.96 -2.12 20.67
CA SER A 44 8.63 -2.68 20.42
C SER A 44 7.64 -1.62 19.93
N LYS A 45 7.57 -0.46 20.61
CA LYS A 45 6.72 0.67 20.18
C LYS A 45 7.07 1.14 18.76
N GLN A 46 8.36 1.21 18.45
CA GLN A 46 8.85 1.65 17.14
C GLN A 46 8.53 0.63 16.03
N ILE A 47 8.59 -0.66 16.33
CA ILE A 47 8.12 -1.73 15.43
C ILE A 47 6.61 -1.58 15.16
N LEU A 48 5.80 -1.35 16.19
CA LEU A 48 4.35 -1.15 16.02
C LEU A 48 4.00 0.09 15.19
N ALA A 49 4.79 1.16 15.32
CA ALA A 49 4.66 2.34 14.45
C ALA A 49 4.95 1.99 12.98
N SER A 50 5.98 1.17 12.74
CA SER A 50 6.34 0.69 11.39
C SER A 50 5.22 -0.17 10.78
N ILE A 51 4.68 -1.11 11.55
CA ILE A 51 3.53 -1.94 11.14
C ILE A 51 2.31 -1.07 10.80
N SER A 52 2.04 -0.02 11.57
CA SER A 52 0.93 0.90 11.32
C SER A 52 1.07 1.63 9.99
N LEU A 53 2.29 2.01 9.61
CA LEU A 53 2.56 2.60 8.29
C LEU A 53 2.38 1.59 7.16
N LEU A 54 2.82 0.34 7.35
CA LEU A 54 2.62 -0.73 6.37
C LEU A 54 1.12 -1.02 6.14
N LYS A 55 0.33 -1.11 7.23
CA LYS A 55 -1.13 -1.24 7.15
C LYS A 55 -1.77 -0.07 6.40
N LYS A 56 -1.32 1.16 6.68
CA LYS A 56 -1.80 2.37 5.98
C LYS A 56 -1.48 2.33 4.49
N ALA A 57 -0.25 1.95 4.11
CA ALA A 57 0.13 1.84 2.71
C ALA A 57 -0.71 0.77 1.98
N ASN A 58 -0.91 -0.40 2.60
CA ASN A 58 -1.74 -1.45 2.02
C ASN A 58 -3.19 -0.99 1.81
N SER A 59 -3.80 -0.36 2.81
CA SER A 59 -5.16 0.20 2.70
C SER A 59 -5.27 1.24 1.58
N GLN A 60 -4.25 2.09 1.39
CA GLN A 60 -4.22 3.05 0.29
C GLN A 60 -4.17 2.37 -1.09
N ILE A 61 -3.36 1.31 -1.24
CA ILE A 61 -3.30 0.52 -2.49
C ILE A 61 -4.66 -0.10 -2.80
N LEU A 62 -5.30 -0.74 -1.82
CA LEU A 62 -6.61 -1.38 -2.02
C LEU A 62 -7.70 -0.36 -2.35
N LYS A 63 -7.68 0.80 -1.70
CA LYS A 63 -8.59 1.91 -2.03
C LYS A 63 -8.40 2.40 -3.47
N GLU A 64 -7.15 2.60 -3.90
CA GLU A 64 -6.86 3.00 -5.28
C GLU A 64 -7.26 1.91 -6.29
N HIS A 65 -7.12 0.62 -5.95
CA HIS A 65 -7.61 -0.48 -6.78
C HIS A 65 -9.13 -0.45 -6.95
N LEU A 66 -9.89 -0.21 -5.87
CA LEU A 66 -11.34 -0.03 -5.93
C LEU A 66 -11.75 1.17 -6.80
N GLU A 67 -11.06 2.30 -6.64
CA GLU A 67 -11.40 3.55 -7.35
C GLU A 67 -11.05 3.53 -8.85
N THR A 68 -10.12 2.68 -9.28
CA THR A 68 -9.73 2.54 -10.69
C THR A 68 -10.14 1.20 -11.28
N CYS A 69 -9.54 0.07 -10.87
CA CYS A 69 -9.66 -1.20 -11.59
C CYS A 69 -11.05 -1.79 -11.45
N VAL A 70 -11.59 -1.78 -10.22
CA VAL A 70 -12.95 -2.28 -9.98
C VAL A 70 -13.97 -1.34 -10.59
N ARG A 71 -13.77 -0.02 -10.46
CA ARG A 71 -14.67 0.98 -11.07
C ARG A 71 -14.69 0.86 -12.60
N GLU A 72 -13.53 0.74 -13.25
CA GLU A 72 -13.40 0.57 -14.69
C GLU A 72 -14.08 -0.72 -15.16
N ALA A 73 -13.81 -1.85 -14.48
CA ALA A 73 -14.46 -3.12 -14.77
C ALA A 73 -15.98 -3.08 -14.56
N ALA A 74 -16.48 -2.32 -13.59
CA ALA A 74 -17.91 -2.14 -13.36
C ALA A 74 -18.63 -1.35 -14.48
N TYR A 75 -17.89 -0.56 -15.26
CA TYR A 75 -18.40 0.12 -16.44
C TYR A 75 -18.14 -0.64 -17.74
N SER A 76 -17.45 -1.79 -17.69
CA SER A 76 -17.25 -2.64 -18.86
C SER A 76 -18.51 -3.47 -19.13
N ASN A 77 -18.67 -3.94 -20.36
CA ASN A 77 -19.78 -4.82 -20.74
C ASN A 77 -19.50 -6.30 -20.40
N GLU A 78 -18.41 -6.58 -19.68
CA GLU A 78 -17.94 -7.94 -19.38
C GLU A 78 -18.02 -8.22 -17.88
N THR A 79 -19.10 -8.88 -17.46
CA THR A 79 -19.32 -9.25 -16.04
C THR A 79 -18.17 -10.06 -15.44
N SER A 80 -17.47 -10.87 -16.24
CA SER A 80 -16.31 -11.63 -15.79
C SER A 80 -15.14 -10.75 -15.32
N GLU A 81 -15.03 -9.53 -15.84
CA GLU A 81 -13.95 -8.61 -15.47
C GLU A 81 -14.13 -8.08 -14.04
N ILE A 82 -15.35 -7.64 -13.70
CA ILE A 82 -15.66 -7.18 -12.34
C ILE A 82 -15.56 -8.33 -11.32
N GLU A 83 -16.04 -9.52 -11.66
CA GLU A 83 -15.93 -10.71 -10.81
C GLU A 83 -14.47 -11.04 -10.49
N SER A 84 -13.58 -10.99 -11.49
CA SER A 84 -12.15 -11.22 -11.28
C SER A 84 -11.54 -10.19 -10.33
N LYS A 85 -11.89 -8.90 -10.44
CA LYS A 85 -11.34 -7.85 -9.57
C LYS A 85 -11.88 -7.90 -8.14
N ILE A 86 -13.13 -8.32 -7.97
CA ILE A 86 -13.70 -8.57 -6.64
C ILE A 86 -12.98 -9.75 -5.98
N LYS A 87 -12.74 -10.84 -6.71
CA LYS A 87 -12.04 -12.02 -6.19
C LYS A 87 -10.62 -11.69 -5.73
N GLU A 88 -9.88 -10.87 -6.48
CA GLU A 88 -8.55 -10.38 -6.07
C GLU A 88 -8.61 -9.65 -4.71
N LEU A 89 -9.67 -8.88 -4.43
CA LEU A 89 -9.86 -8.21 -3.15
C LEU A 89 -10.23 -9.17 -2.02
N GLU A 90 -11.08 -10.16 -2.28
CA GLU A 90 -11.45 -11.20 -1.31
C GLU A 90 -10.21 -11.96 -0.83
N GLU A 91 -9.31 -12.35 -1.74
CA GLU A 91 -8.05 -13.03 -1.43
C GLU A 91 -7.16 -12.19 -0.50
N VAL A 92 -7.09 -10.87 -0.72
CA VAL A 92 -6.32 -9.97 0.16
C VAL A 92 -6.99 -9.80 1.52
N ILE A 93 -8.32 -9.71 1.58
CA ILE A 93 -9.06 -9.62 2.85
C ILE A 93 -8.83 -10.88 3.69
N GLU A 94 -8.85 -12.06 3.07
CA GLU A 94 -8.50 -13.30 3.76
C GLU A 94 -7.08 -13.27 4.33
N TYR A 95 -6.11 -12.75 3.56
CA TYR A 95 -4.73 -12.62 4.05
C TYR A 95 -4.63 -11.70 5.27
N ILE A 96 -5.36 -10.57 5.25
CA ILE A 96 -5.41 -9.63 6.38
C ILE A 96 -5.98 -10.32 7.63
N ASN A 97 -7.06 -11.09 7.49
CA ASN A 97 -7.69 -11.80 8.61
C ASN A 97 -6.83 -12.93 9.19
N LYS A 98 -5.89 -13.50 8.41
CA LYS A 98 -4.95 -14.53 8.91
C LYS A 98 -3.75 -13.95 9.66
N THR A 99 -3.45 -12.66 9.44
CA THR A 99 -2.21 -12.01 9.91
C THR A 99 -2.45 -11.05 11.09
N LEU A 100 -3.71 -10.85 11.48
CA LEU A 100 -4.17 -10.03 12.61
C LEU A 100 -4.90 -10.88 13.64
#